data_AF-A0A5B7K6F8-F1
#
_entry.id   AF-A0A5B7K6F8-F1
#
_cell.length_a   1.000
_cell.length_b   1.000
_cell.length_c   1.000
_cell.angle_alpha   90.00
_cell.angle_beta   90.00
_cell.angle_gamma   90.00
#
_symmetry.space_group_name_H-M   'P 1'
#
loop_
_entity.id
_entity.type
_entity.pdbx_description
1 polymer ?
#
loop_
_entity_poly.entity_id
_entity_poly.type
_entity_poly.pdbx_seq_one_letter_code
_entity_poly.pdbx_strand_id
1 'polypeptide(L)'
;MHKFVSLGGRKETKRRVNVEGRNVTLIKTATEGCSSRSTPKPRPPSPTMRPNITFQTFACPPAYAAWYCLNGATCFTVKIGESILYNCE
;
A
#
# COMPACT_ATOMS: atom_id res chain seq x y z
N MET A 1 -1.88 -44.43 33.50
CA MET A 1 -1.09 -44.56 32.26
C MET A 1 -2.05 -44.72 31.09
N HIS A 2 -2.50 -43.63 30.47
CA HIS A 2 -3.26 -43.69 29.21
C HIS A 2 -2.74 -42.58 28.30
N LYS A 3 -2.02 -43.00 27.24
CA LYS A 3 -1.56 -42.13 26.16
C LYS A 3 -2.77 -41.72 25.33
N PHE A 4 -2.97 -40.42 25.13
CA PHE A 4 -3.87 -39.90 24.11
C PHE A 4 -3.02 -39.47 22.92
N VAL A 5 -3.04 -40.27 21.85
CA VAL A 5 -2.58 -39.83 20.52
C VAL A 5 -3.71 -38.95 19.98
N SER A 6 -3.47 -37.64 19.92
CA SER A 6 -4.44 -36.71 19.34
C SER A 6 -4.36 -36.82 17.81
N LEU A 7 -5.20 -37.68 17.23
CA LEU A 7 -5.54 -37.59 15.81
C LEU A 7 -6.39 -36.33 15.65
N GLY A 8 -5.85 -35.35 14.92
CA GLY A 8 -6.47 -34.05 14.70
C GLY A 8 -7.91 -34.15 14.23
N GLY A 9 -8.85 -33.80 15.11
CA GLY A 9 -10.27 -33.69 14.82
C GLY A 9 -10.81 -32.36 15.33
N ARG A 10 -11.19 -31.46 14.40
CA ARG A 10 -11.80 -30.15 14.72
C ARG A 10 -13.06 -30.36 15.56
N LYS A 11 -13.08 -29.86 16.80
CA LYS A 11 -14.31 -29.80 17.61
C LYS A 11 -15.15 -28.59 17.16
N GLU A 12 -16.04 -28.78 16.19
CA GLU A 12 -17.04 -27.77 15.85
C GLU A 12 -18.19 -27.79 16.88
N THR A 13 -18.20 -26.82 17.79
CA THR A 13 -19.36 -26.62 18.69
C THR A 13 -20.44 -25.86 17.92
N LYS A 14 -21.39 -26.64 17.40
CA LYS A 14 -22.44 -26.19 16.50
C LYS A 14 -23.74 -25.96 17.28
N ARG A 15 -24.14 -24.70 17.50
CA ARG A 15 -25.40 -24.34 18.19
C ARG A 15 -26.51 -24.11 17.16
N ARG A 16 -27.67 -24.77 17.30
CA ARG A 16 -28.87 -24.49 16.49
C ARG A 16 -29.63 -23.30 17.09
N VAL A 17 -30.01 -22.35 16.25
CA VAL A 17 -30.79 -21.15 16.60
C VAL A 17 -31.94 -21.03 15.60
N ASN A 18 -33.17 -20.80 16.05
CA ASN A 18 -34.32 -20.65 15.16
C ASN A 18 -34.58 -19.16 14.90
N VAL A 19 -34.61 -18.74 13.64
CA VAL A 19 -34.89 -17.35 13.23
C VAL A 19 -36.04 -17.40 12.23
N GLU A 20 -37.16 -16.75 12.56
CA GLU A 20 -38.38 -16.71 11.71
C GLU A 20 -38.81 -18.09 11.19
N GLY A 21 -38.91 -19.07 12.10
CA GLY A 21 -39.35 -20.43 11.78
C GLY A 21 -38.32 -21.29 11.04
N ARG A 22 -37.11 -20.77 10.78
CA ARG A 22 -36.02 -21.51 10.13
C ARG A 22 -34.94 -21.88 11.15
N ASN A 23 -34.60 -23.16 11.22
CA ASN A 23 -33.51 -23.66 12.07
C ASN A 23 -32.15 -23.37 11.41
N VAL A 24 -31.45 -22.35 11.88
CA VAL A 24 -30.11 -21.97 11.43
C VAL A 24 -29.08 -22.56 12.37
N THR A 25 -27.92 -22.97 11.85
CA THR A 25 -26.86 -23.51 12.72
C THR A 25 -25.66 -22.59 12.78
N LEU A 26 -25.39 -22.05 13.97
CA LEU A 26 -24.25 -21.18 14.24
C LEU A 26 -23.01 -22.06 14.48
N ILE A 27 -22.09 -22.02 13.53
CA ILE A 27 -20.76 -22.59 13.65
C ILE A 27 -19.87 -21.51 14.28
N LYS A 28 -19.49 -21.68 15.55
CA LYS A 28 -18.47 -20.82 16.16
C LYS A 28 -17.11 -21.30 15.66
N THR A 29 -16.53 -20.57 14.71
CA THR A 29 -15.13 -20.76 14.33
C THR A 29 -14.26 -20.25 15.48
N ALA A 30 -13.45 -21.13 16.06
CA ALA A 30 -12.42 -20.72 17.00
C ALA A 30 -11.38 -19.91 16.21
N THR A 31 -11.34 -18.61 16.43
CA THR A 31 -10.23 -17.77 15.96
C THR A 31 -9.01 -18.12 16.78
N GLU A 32 -8.13 -18.95 16.22
CA GLU A 32 -6.78 -19.17 16.73
C GLU A 32 -6.08 -17.80 16.82
N GLY A 33 -5.51 -17.50 17.99
CA GLY A 33 -4.91 -16.21 18.29
C GLY A 33 -3.70 -15.92 17.40
N CYS A 34 -3.65 -14.71 16.83
CA CYS A 34 -2.44 -14.16 16.25
C CYS A 34 -1.65 -13.48 17.39
N SER A 35 -0.66 -14.15 17.96
CA SER A 35 0.35 -13.46 18.75
C SER A 35 1.11 -12.50 17.84
N SER A 36 0.82 -11.20 17.96
CA SER A 36 1.66 -10.14 17.41
C SER A 36 3.04 -10.24 18.04
N ARG A 37 3.96 -10.97 17.40
CA ARG A 37 5.38 -10.83 17.70
C ARG A 37 5.79 -9.47 17.16
N SER A 38 5.78 -8.46 18.04
CA SER A 38 6.24 -7.11 17.72
C SER A 38 7.61 -7.20 17.05
N THR A 39 7.66 -6.88 15.77
CA THR A 39 8.94 -6.70 15.09
C THR A 39 9.66 -5.54 15.78
N PRO A 40 10.96 -5.67 16.07
CA PRO A 40 11.74 -4.56 16.61
C PRO A 40 11.58 -3.34 15.69
N LYS A 41 11.45 -2.16 16.30
CA LYS A 41 11.34 -0.88 15.59
C LYS A 41 12.41 -0.84 14.48
N PRO A 42 12.04 -0.68 13.20
CA PRO A 42 13.02 -0.53 12.13
C PRO A 42 13.95 0.62 12.48
N ARG A 43 15.26 0.39 12.38
CA ARG A 43 16.26 1.46 12.51
C ARG A 43 15.91 2.53 11.47
N PRO A 44 15.90 3.83 11.84
CA PRO A 44 15.64 4.89 10.87
C PRO A 44 16.64 4.76 9.70
N PRO A 45 16.17 4.84 8.45
CA PRO A 45 17.06 4.81 7.30
C PRO A 45 18.06 5.95 7.43
N SER A 46 19.35 5.67 7.17
CA SER A 46 20.36 6.72 7.09
C SER A 46 19.93 7.74 6.04
N PRO A 47 20.01 9.05 6.30
CA PRO A 47 19.69 10.07 5.31
C PRO A 47 20.69 9.91 4.15
N THR A 48 20.22 9.34 3.05
CA THR A 48 20.96 9.36 1.80
C THR A 48 21.11 10.80 1.37
N MET A 49 22.35 11.26 1.20
CA MET A 49 22.63 12.58 0.66
C MET A 49 21.95 12.70 -0.71
N ARG A 50 20.92 13.53 -0.79
CA ARG A 50 20.31 13.90 -2.07
C ARG A 50 21.41 14.59 -2.87
N PRO A 51 21.80 14.08 -4.05
CA PRO A 51 22.81 14.76 -4.85
C PRO A 51 22.32 16.17 -5.14
N ASN A 52 23.17 17.17 -4.89
CA ASN A 52 22.91 18.55 -5.27
C ASN A 52 22.98 18.64 -6.80
N ILE A 53 21.94 18.15 -7.46
CA ILE A 53 21.83 18.21 -8.91
C ILE A 53 20.99 19.44 -9.23
N THR A 54 21.68 20.47 -9.72
CA THR A 54 21.04 21.65 -10.27
C THR A 54 20.49 21.25 -11.63
N PHE A 55 19.18 20.98 -11.71
CA PHE A 55 18.53 20.79 -13.00
C PHE A 55 18.45 22.16 -13.67
N GLN A 56 19.20 22.33 -14.76
CA GLN A 56 19.12 23.54 -15.55
C GLN A 56 17.73 23.62 -16.19
N THR A 57 16.94 24.59 -15.75
CA THR A 57 15.64 24.93 -16.34
C THR A 57 15.84 25.97 -17.43
N PHE A 58 15.20 25.75 -18.58
CA PHE A 58 15.21 26.63 -19.74
C PHE A 58 13.78 27.04 -20.11
N ALA A 59 13.63 28.17 -20.78
CA ALA A 59 12.34 28.60 -21.31
C ALA A 59 11.82 27.61 -22.36
N CYS A 60 10.53 27.26 -22.28
CA CYS A 60 9.89 26.47 -23.32
C CYS A 60 9.70 27.29 -24.62
N PRO A 61 9.61 26.60 -25.77
CA PRO A 61 9.07 27.20 -26.99
C PRO A 61 7.65 27.75 -26.74
N PRO A 62 7.31 28.95 -27.27
CA PRO A 62 6.01 29.58 -27.02
C PRO A 62 4.84 28.78 -27.59
N ALA A 63 5.07 28.02 -28.67
CA ALA A 63 4.08 27.09 -29.19
C ALA A 63 3.73 26.00 -28.17
N TYR A 64 4.73 25.36 -27.53
CA TYR A 64 4.47 24.32 -26.55
C TYR A 64 3.70 24.87 -25.34
N ALA A 65 4.10 26.05 -24.86
CA ALA A 65 3.39 26.73 -23.79
C ALA A 65 1.93 27.03 -24.15
N ALA A 66 1.66 27.55 -25.36
CA ALA A 66 0.30 27.89 -25.77
C ALA A 66 -0.63 26.68 -25.98
N TRP A 67 -0.09 25.56 -26.46
CA TRP A 67 -0.88 24.37 -26.77
C TRP A 67 -1.03 23.41 -25.59
N TYR A 68 -0.03 23.33 -24.71
CA TYR A 68 0.03 22.33 -23.65
C TYR A 68 -0.03 22.91 -22.23
N CYS A 69 0.40 24.15 -22.01
CA CYS A 69 0.26 24.83 -20.73
C CYS A 69 -1.04 25.67 -20.72
N LEU A 70 -2.13 25.04 -20.26
CA LEU A 70 -3.43 25.69 -20.13
C LEU A 70 -3.46 26.63 -18.91
N ASN A 71 -4.39 27.59 -18.88
CA ASN A 71 -4.66 28.51 -17.75
C ASN A 71 -3.49 29.40 -17.31
N GLY A 72 -2.54 29.70 -18.20
CA GLY A 72 -1.42 30.58 -17.88
C GLY A 72 -0.35 29.92 -17.01
N ALA A 73 -0.29 28.59 -16.98
CA ALA A 73 0.79 27.86 -16.34
C ALA A 73 2.15 28.24 -16.94
N THR A 74 3.17 28.30 -16.09
CA THR A 74 4.53 28.67 -16.48
C THR A 74 5.21 27.44 -17.09
N CYS A 75 5.58 27.54 -18.36
CA CYS A 75 6.28 26.45 -19.03
C CYS A 75 7.79 26.53 -18.77
N PHE A 76 8.36 25.45 -18.26
CA PHE A 76 9.80 25.27 -18.15
C PHE A 76 10.26 23.94 -18.74
N THR A 77 11.48 23.92 -19.24
CA THR A 77 12.12 22.75 -19.84
C THR A 77 13.31 22.33 -18.99
N VAL A 78 13.41 21.05 -18.62
CA VAL A 78 14.60 20.50 -17.95
C VAL A 78 15.32 19.52 -18.85
N LYS A 79 16.65 19.58 -18.85
CA LYS A 79 17.49 18.59 -19.52
C LYS A 79 18.00 17.59 -18.49
N ILE A 80 17.57 16.33 -18.59
CA ILE A 80 17.99 15.24 -17.71
C ILE A 80 18.77 14.24 -18.58
N GLY A 81 20.10 14.27 -18.48
CA GLY A 81 20.97 13.53 -19.39
C GLY A 81 20.80 14.00 -20.84
N GLU A 82 20.39 13.11 -21.72
CA GLU A 82 20.09 13.39 -23.14
C GLU A 82 18.62 13.70 -23.39
N SER A 83 17.75 13.54 -22.39
CA SER A 83 16.31 13.73 -22.52
C SER A 83 15.90 15.16 -22.18
N ILE A 84 15.06 15.74 -23.04
CA ILE A 84 14.42 17.04 -22.81
C ILE A 84 13.03 16.79 -22.27
N LEU A 85 12.71 17.32 -21.10
CA LEU A 85 11.40 17.22 -20.47
C LEU A 85 10.77 18.60 -20.36
N TYR A 86 9.58 18.75 -20.93
CA TYR A 86 8.77 19.96 -20.84
C TYR A 86 7.73 19.80 -19.73
N ASN A 87 7.66 20.78 -18.83
CA ASN A 87 6.68 20.83 -17.74
C ASN A 87 5.98 22.18 -17.69
N CYS A 88 4.74 22.16 -17.20
CA CYS A 88 3.93 23.33 -16.91
C CYS A 88 3.66 23.34 -15.39
N GLU A 89 4.00 24.42 -14.70
CA GLU A 89 3.64 24.68 -13.27
C GLU A 89 2.63 25.81 -13.14
#